data_AF-A0AB39Z1Y2-F1
#
_entry.id   AF-A0AB39Z1Y2-F1
#
_cell.length_a   1.000
_cell.length_b   1.000
_cell.length_c   1.000
_cell.angle_alpha   90.00
_cell.angle_beta   90.00
_cell.angle_gamma   90.00
#
_symmetry.space_group_name_H-M   'P 1'
#
loop_
_entity.id
_entity.type
_entity.pdbx_description
1 polymer ?
#
loop_
_entity_poly.entity_id
_entity_poly.type
_entity_poly.pdbx_seq_one_letter_code
_entity_poly.pdbx_strand_id
1 'polypeptide(L)'
;MFLNDIGQPLILQRGEKYGIFDEHSGALLLSTAAFNDPVLPQNWCKYVVGSEQEILRLFISSFPEKCTSKTLKPNEPTQIVYNETEITITLIPAGKNENGLEARLFYIDNGQARYLIVDRLSGYLDFLPKAHGSFHIGLGQGIDVLYIDEDLLSETDLNEDLYSLVHLIKPKFIYGLRQGDLPKWLLDLRQI
;
A
#
# COMPACT_ATOMS: atom_id res chain seq x y z
N MET A 1 4.66 -2.14 5.86
CA MET A 1 3.84 -1.02 6.39
C MET A 1 2.73 -1.59 7.25
N PHE A 2 2.27 -0.88 8.27
CA PHE A 2 1.14 -1.33 9.09
C PHE A 2 -0.16 -0.73 8.59
N LEU A 3 -1.23 -1.51 8.66
CA LEU A 3 -2.59 -1.01 8.43
C LEU A 3 -3.23 -0.62 9.77
N ASN A 4 -4.10 0.38 9.78
CA ASN A 4 -5.04 0.58 10.88
C ASN A 4 -6.28 -0.33 10.72
N ASP A 5 -7.25 -0.18 11.61
CA ASP A 5 -8.51 -0.93 11.62
C ASP A 5 -9.30 -0.79 10.31
N ILE A 6 -9.32 0.40 9.72
CA ILE A 6 -10.03 0.67 8.46
C ILE A 6 -9.20 0.44 7.20
N GLY A 7 -7.96 -0.07 7.31
CA GLY A 7 -7.10 -0.42 6.18
C GLY A 7 -6.24 0.72 5.62
N GLN A 8 -6.14 1.86 6.30
CA GLN A 8 -5.18 2.90 5.93
C GLN A 8 -3.76 2.45 6.29
N PRO A 9 -2.77 2.63 5.39
CA PRO A 9 -1.39 2.27 5.63
C PRO A 9 -0.56 3.39 6.27
N LEU A 10 0.45 2.98 7.06
CA LEU A 10 1.53 3.84 7.53
C LEU A 10 2.84 3.06 7.66
N ILE A 11 3.94 3.67 7.26
CA ILE A 11 5.31 3.22 7.54
C ILE A 11 5.76 3.89 8.83
N LEU A 12 5.84 3.10 9.90
CA LEU A 12 6.25 3.58 11.21
C LEU A 12 7.75 3.85 11.24
N GLN A 13 8.12 5.00 11.77
CA GLN A 13 9.49 5.49 11.88
C GLN A 13 9.98 5.42 13.33
N ARG A 14 11.29 5.20 13.49
CA ARG A 14 11.90 5.07 14.81
C ARG A 14 12.01 6.45 15.46
N GLY A 15 11.52 6.58 16.70
CA GLY A 15 11.60 7.82 17.48
C GLY A 15 10.38 8.73 17.34
N GLU A 16 9.50 8.47 16.37
CA GLU A 16 8.21 9.13 16.23
C GLU A 16 7.23 8.67 17.31
N LYS A 17 6.40 9.60 17.80
CA LYS A 17 5.33 9.32 18.74
C LYS A 17 3.99 9.34 18.01
N TYR A 18 3.42 8.16 17.82
CA TYR A 18 2.09 8.00 17.26
C TYR A 18 1.05 8.18 18.37
N GLY A 19 0.02 9.02 18.12
CA GLY A 19 -1.10 9.16 19.03
C GLY A 19 -1.96 7.89 19.08
N ILE A 20 -2.88 7.81 20.04
CA ILE A 20 -3.83 6.69 20.18
C ILE A 20 -4.72 6.48 18.94
N PHE A 21 -4.88 7.52 18.11
CA PHE A 21 -5.62 7.48 16.85
C PHE A 21 -4.74 7.20 15.62
N ASP A 22 -3.41 7.28 15.78
CA ASP A 22 -2.43 7.02 14.72
C ASP A 22 -1.74 5.66 14.90
N GLU A 23 -2.12 4.90 15.93
CA GLU A 23 -1.54 3.60 16.25
C GLU A 23 -1.97 2.58 15.19
N HIS A 24 -1.26 2.55 14.07
CA HIS A 24 -1.38 1.54 13.01
C HIS A 24 -0.90 0.19 13.58
N SER A 25 -1.79 -0.41 14.36
CA SER A 25 -1.59 -1.65 15.12
C SER A 25 -2.29 -2.85 14.47
N GLY A 26 -2.87 -2.66 13.29
CA GLY A 26 -3.47 -3.73 12.51
C GLY A 26 -2.44 -4.59 11.80
N ALA A 27 -2.86 -5.19 10.69
CA ALA A 27 -2.05 -6.15 9.96
C ALA A 27 -0.78 -5.49 9.39
N LEU A 28 0.34 -6.22 9.47
CA LEU A 28 1.57 -5.87 8.77
C LEU A 28 1.42 -6.26 7.30
N LEU A 29 1.27 -5.27 6.43
CA LEU A 29 1.30 -5.45 4.98
C LEU A 29 2.75 -5.40 4.50
N LEU A 30 3.24 -6.51 3.95
CA LEU A 30 4.59 -6.64 3.41
C LEU A 30 4.69 -5.84 2.12
N SER A 31 5.48 -4.78 2.19
CA SER A 31 5.68 -3.79 1.14
C SER A 31 7.17 -3.61 0.92
N THR A 32 7.58 -3.41 -0.32
CA THR A 32 8.99 -3.16 -0.62
C THR A 32 9.45 -1.79 -0.09
N ALA A 33 8.53 -0.82 0.02
CA ALA A 33 8.74 0.49 0.64
C ALA A 33 9.15 0.42 2.12
N ALA A 34 8.72 -0.62 2.84
CA ALA A 34 8.83 -0.72 4.29
C ALA A 34 9.59 -1.97 4.76
N PHE A 35 10.32 -2.62 3.86
CA PHE A 35 10.95 -3.92 4.13
C PHE A 35 12.22 -3.80 5.00
N ASN A 36 12.92 -2.66 4.93
CA ASN A 36 14.17 -2.43 5.64
C ASN A 36 13.89 -1.81 7.02
N ASP A 37 14.25 -2.51 8.10
CA ASP A 37 14.15 -2.07 9.51
C ASP A 37 12.73 -1.69 10.00
N PRO A 38 11.75 -2.62 10.00
CA PRO A 38 10.39 -2.32 10.41
C PRO A 38 10.30 -2.01 11.91
N VAL A 39 9.70 -0.86 12.24
CA VAL A 39 9.31 -0.54 13.62
C VAL A 39 7.99 -1.25 13.94
N LEU A 40 8.03 -2.24 14.83
CA LEU A 40 6.84 -2.98 15.24
C LEU A 40 6.14 -2.26 16.42
N PRO A 41 4.86 -1.88 16.31
CA PRO A 41 4.08 -1.41 17.46
C PRO A 41 4.06 -2.47 18.56
N GLN A 42 4.05 -2.07 19.83
CA GLN A 42 3.98 -3.05 20.92
C GLN A 42 2.66 -3.85 20.91
N ASN A 43 1.56 -3.20 20.51
CA ASN A 43 0.21 -3.77 20.55
C ASN A 43 -0.29 -4.25 19.19
N TRP A 44 0.59 -4.45 18.21
CA TRP A 44 0.14 -4.91 16.89
C TRP A 44 -0.42 -6.33 16.92
N CYS A 45 -1.30 -6.63 15.98
CA CYS A 45 -2.12 -7.84 15.98
C CYS A 45 -1.42 -9.16 15.64
N LYS A 46 -0.13 -9.11 15.30
CA LYS A 46 0.66 -10.27 14.86
C LYS A 46 0.12 -10.95 13.60
N TYR A 47 -0.62 -10.21 12.77
CA TYR A 47 -1.15 -10.68 11.50
C TYR A 47 -0.33 -10.11 10.34
N VAL A 48 0.28 -10.97 9.55
CA VAL A 48 1.14 -10.59 8.42
C VAL A 48 0.46 -10.90 7.10
N VAL A 49 0.45 -9.94 6.18
CA VAL A 49 -0.17 -10.06 4.88
C VAL A 49 0.85 -9.71 3.82
N GLY A 50 1.02 -10.56 2.81
CA GLY A 50 2.02 -10.32 1.77
C GLY A 50 1.98 -11.35 0.66
N SER A 51 2.83 -11.19 -0.35
CA SER A 51 2.98 -12.23 -1.37
C SER A 51 3.61 -13.50 -0.77
N GLU A 52 3.43 -14.62 -1.45
CA GLU A 52 4.00 -15.92 -1.03
C GLU A 52 5.51 -15.84 -0.81
N GLN A 53 6.23 -15.21 -1.75
CA GLN A 53 7.69 -15.08 -1.68
C GLN A 53 8.15 -14.27 -0.47
N GLU A 54 7.42 -13.22 -0.11
CA GLU A 54 7.78 -12.35 1.02
C GLU A 54 7.47 -12.99 2.35
N ILE A 55 6.32 -13.66 2.45
CA ILE A 55 5.95 -14.44 3.62
C ILE A 55 7.04 -15.49 3.87
N LEU A 56 7.43 -16.25 2.84
CA LEU A 56 8.50 -17.25 2.96
C LEU A 56 9.82 -16.60 3.40
N ARG A 57 10.23 -15.49 2.78
CA ARG A 57 11.46 -14.77 3.16
C ARG A 57 11.43 -14.31 4.61
N LEU A 58 10.31 -13.74 5.05
CA LEU A 58 10.13 -13.18 6.39
C LEU A 58 10.16 -14.26 7.48
N PHE A 59 9.52 -15.41 7.23
CA PHE A 59 9.55 -16.54 8.17
C PHE A 59 10.92 -17.20 8.24
N ILE A 60 11.70 -17.17 7.17
CA ILE A 60 13.11 -17.61 7.17
C ILE A 60 14.00 -16.60 7.92
N SER A 61 13.70 -15.30 7.84
CA SER A 61 14.54 -14.22 8.38
C SER A 61 14.25 -13.82 9.84
N SER A 62 13.55 -14.64 10.62
CA SER A 62 13.33 -14.46 12.07
C SER A 62 12.35 -13.34 12.47
N PHE A 63 11.09 -13.42 12.04
CA PHE A 63 10.01 -12.68 12.68
C PHE A 63 9.61 -13.33 14.02
N PRO A 64 9.16 -12.58 15.05
CA PRO A 64 8.84 -13.15 16.36
C PRO A 64 7.93 -14.37 16.29
N GLU A 65 8.31 -15.42 17.01
CA GLU A 65 7.57 -16.67 17.08
C GLU A 65 6.11 -16.39 17.50
N LYS A 66 5.14 -16.89 16.70
CA LYS A 66 3.67 -16.74 16.81
C LYS A 66 3.00 -15.59 16.03
N CYS A 67 3.35 -15.39 14.76
CA CYS A 67 2.53 -14.57 13.84
C CYS A 67 1.60 -15.45 13.00
N THR A 68 0.36 -15.00 12.78
CA THR A 68 -0.52 -15.57 11.75
C THR A 68 -0.22 -14.85 10.44
N SER A 69 -0.33 -15.56 9.31
CA SER A 69 -0.10 -14.95 8.00
C SER A 69 -1.20 -15.26 6.99
N LYS A 70 -1.35 -14.36 6.02
CA LYS A 70 -2.24 -14.51 4.88
C LYS A 70 -1.49 -14.17 3.59
N THR A 71 -1.45 -15.14 2.69
CA THR A 71 -0.87 -14.94 1.37
C THR A 71 -1.83 -14.21 0.45
N LEU A 72 -1.35 -13.13 -0.16
CA LEU A 72 -1.99 -12.43 -1.26
C LEU A 72 -1.57 -13.09 -2.58
N LYS A 73 -2.55 -13.57 -3.33
CA LYS A 73 -2.32 -13.99 -4.70
C LYS A 73 -2.43 -12.79 -5.65
N PRO A 74 -1.58 -12.70 -6.68
CA PRO A 74 -1.66 -11.64 -7.68
C PRO A 74 -3.06 -11.55 -8.32
N ASN A 75 -3.62 -10.34 -8.37
CA ASN A 75 -4.94 -10.07 -8.96
C ASN A 75 -6.08 -10.94 -8.38
N GLU A 76 -5.96 -11.37 -7.11
CA GLU A 76 -7.05 -12.07 -6.42
C GLU A 76 -7.42 -11.29 -5.15
N PRO A 77 -8.70 -10.87 -5.02
CA PRO A 77 -9.19 -10.24 -3.80
C PRO A 77 -9.06 -11.19 -2.62
N THR A 78 -8.42 -10.71 -1.55
CA THR A 78 -8.21 -11.48 -0.33
C THR A 78 -8.80 -10.71 0.84
N GLN A 79 -9.85 -11.28 1.44
CA GLN A 79 -10.41 -10.75 2.67
C GLN A 79 -9.49 -11.06 3.86
N ILE A 80 -9.30 -10.06 4.70
CA ILE A 80 -8.72 -10.21 6.03
C ILE A 80 -9.67 -9.62 7.07
N VAL A 81 -9.75 -10.27 8.22
CA VAL A 81 -10.58 -9.83 9.34
C VAL A 81 -9.68 -9.60 10.54
N TYR A 82 -9.75 -8.39 11.09
CA TYR A 82 -9.01 -8.00 12.28
C TYR A 82 -9.85 -7.03 13.11
N ASN A 83 -9.95 -7.25 14.44
CA ASN A 83 -10.75 -6.45 15.36
C ASN A 83 -12.17 -6.15 14.84
N GLU A 84 -12.87 -7.19 14.39
CA GLU A 84 -14.24 -7.11 13.84
C GLU A 84 -14.38 -6.27 12.56
N THR A 85 -13.28 -5.74 12.03
CA THR A 85 -13.25 -5.03 10.76
C THR A 85 -12.80 -5.97 9.65
N GLU A 86 -13.55 -5.96 8.56
CA GLU A 86 -13.26 -6.72 7.36
C GLU A 86 -12.75 -5.78 6.28
N ILE A 87 -11.55 -6.07 5.76
CA ILE A 87 -10.99 -5.35 4.62
C ILE A 87 -10.59 -6.34 3.53
N THR A 88 -10.82 -5.97 2.29
CA THR A 88 -10.42 -6.75 1.11
C THR A 88 -9.18 -6.13 0.50
N ILE A 89 -8.10 -6.91 0.39
CA ILE A 89 -6.84 -6.48 -0.20
C ILE A 89 -6.63 -7.23 -1.52
N THR A 90 -6.29 -6.51 -2.57
CA THR A 90 -5.86 -7.07 -3.86
C THR A 90 -4.44 -6.60 -4.16
N LEU A 91 -3.51 -7.55 -4.32
CA LEU A 91 -2.16 -7.28 -4.81
C LEU A 91 -2.20 -7.16 -6.34
N ILE A 92 -1.79 -6.01 -6.88
CA ILE A 92 -1.79 -5.73 -8.32
C ILE A 92 -0.34 -5.69 -8.80
N PRO A 93 0.14 -6.70 -9.56
CA PRO A 93 1.44 -6.65 -10.18
C PRO A 93 1.48 -5.54 -11.24
N ALA A 94 2.50 -4.69 -11.18
CA ALA A 94 2.73 -3.62 -12.15
C ALA A 94 3.94 -3.89 -13.05
N GLY A 95 4.40 -5.13 -13.13
CA GLY A 95 5.59 -5.50 -13.93
C GLY A 95 6.88 -5.22 -13.17
N LYS A 96 7.92 -4.78 -13.89
CA LYS A 96 9.23 -4.46 -13.31
C LYS A 96 9.59 -3.01 -13.55
N ASN A 97 10.27 -2.40 -12.58
CA ASN A 97 10.88 -1.10 -12.78
C ASN A 97 12.19 -1.21 -13.58
N GLU A 98 12.82 -0.06 -13.85
CA GLU A 98 14.08 0.03 -14.62
C GLU A 98 15.23 -0.77 -13.99
N ASN A 99 15.21 -0.94 -12.67
CA ASN A 99 16.20 -1.73 -11.92
C ASN A 99 15.88 -3.23 -11.89
N GLY A 100 14.84 -3.68 -12.61
CA GLY A 100 14.41 -5.07 -12.67
C GLY A 100 13.69 -5.56 -11.41
N LEU A 101 13.36 -4.66 -10.47
CA LEU A 101 12.61 -4.98 -9.26
C LEU A 101 11.12 -5.02 -9.57
N GLU A 102 10.41 -5.96 -8.95
CA GLU A 102 8.96 -6.10 -9.11
C GLU A 102 8.24 -4.83 -8.61
N ALA A 103 7.47 -4.22 -9.50
CA ALA A 103 6.59 -3.11 -9.22
C ALA A 103 5.19 -3.65 -8.89
N ARG A 104 4.51 -3.01 -7.94
CA ARG A 104 3.20 -3.46 -7.48
C ARG A 104 2.44 -2.38 -6.74
N LEU A 105 1.13 -2.55 -6.74
CA LEU A 105 0.19 -1.74 -5.99
C LEU A 105 -0.65 -2.64 -5.10
N PHE A 106 -1.20 -2.06 -4.04
CA PHE A 106 -2.23 -2.69 -3.23
C PHE A 106 -3.52 -1.90 -3.36
N TYR A 107 -4.59 -2.55 -3.78
CA TYR A 107 -5.93 -2.01 -3.72
C TYR A 107 -6.62 -2.53 -2.46
N ILE A 108 -7.15 -1.64 -1.64
CA ILE A 108 -7.85 -1.98 -0.40
C ILE A 108 -9.27 -1.41 -0.47
N ASP A 109 -10.24 -2.26 -0.16
CA ASP A 109 -11.65 -1.89 -0.04
C ASP A 109 -12.18 -2.37 1.31
N ASN A 110 -12.66 -1.44 2.13
CA ASN A 110 -13.24 -1.74 3.45
C ASN A 110 -14.78 -1.60 3.47
N GLY A 111 -15.41 -1.46 2.29
CA GLY A 111 -16.86 -1.24 2.13
C GLY A 111 -17.32 0.21 2.32
N GLN A 112 -16.48 1.10 2.86
CA GLN A 112 -16.77 2.52 3.05
C GLN A 112 -15.87 3.43 2.21
N ALA A 113 -14.61 3.04 2.05
CA ALA A 113 -13.56 3.78 1.34
C ALA A 113 -12.66 2.81 0.58
N ARG A 114 -12.13 3.32 -0.54
CA ARG A 114 -11.23 2.59 -1.42
C ARG A 114 -9.88 3.25 -1.47
N TYR A 115 -8.87 2.51 -1.08
CA TYR A 115 -7.48 2.95 -1.00
C TYR A 115 -6.69 2.30 -2.13
N LEU A 116 -5.81 3.08 -2.75
CA LEU A 116 -4.77 2.55 -3.62
C LEU A 116 -3.42 2.90 -3.01
N ILE A 117 -2.56 1.91 -2.85
CA ILE A 117 -1.21 2.08 -2.31
C ILE A 117 -0.21 1.78 -3.41
N VAL A 118 0.58 2.78 -3.78
CA VAL A 118 1.69 2.64 -4.72
C VAL A 118 2.93 2.25 -3.93
N ASP A 119 3.21 0.94 -3.88
CA ASP A 119 4.44 0.44 -3.24
C ASP A 119 5.65 0.69 -4.14
N ARG A 120 5.54 0.27 -5.41
CA ARG A 120 6.47 0.66 -6.48
C ARG A 120 5.72 0.74 -7.80
N LEU A 121 6.11 1.70 -8.63
CA LEU A 121 5.55 1.87 -9.96
C LEU A 121 6.58 1.45 -11.03
N SER A 122 6.09 0.88 -12.13
CA SER A 122 6.88 0.64 -13.33
C SER A 122 6.69 1.80 -14.32
N GLY A 123 7.58 1.88 -15.31
CA GLY A 123 7.50 2.87 -16.39
C GLY A 123 6.31 2.74 -17.34
N TYR A 124 5.38 1.82 -17.07
CA TYR A 124 4.27 1.50 -17.97
C TYR A 124 2.99 1.19 -17.18
N LEU A 125 1.86 1.76 -17.59
CA LEU A 125 0.56 1.53 -16.96
C LEU A 125 -0.24 0.37 -17.60
N ASP A 126 0.45 -0.56 -18.26
CA ASP A 126 -0.15 -1.69 -18.97
C ASP A 126 -0.74 -2.76 -18.04
N PHE A 127 -0.49 -2.64 -16.73
CA PHE A 127 -1.11 -3.45 -15.69
C PHE A 127 -2.58 -3.08 -15.47
N LEU A 128 -2.97 -1.84 -15.73
CA LEU A 128 -4.35 -1.36 -15.54
C LEU A 128 -5.37 -2.25 -16.27
N PRO A 129 -5.25 -2.54 -17.59
CA PRO A 129 -6.20 -3.41 -18.27
C PRO A 129 -6.08 -4.89 -17.86
N LYS A 130 -4.97 -5.32 -17.25
CA LYS A 130 -4.69 -6.72 -16.87
C LYS A 130 -5.14 -7.05 -15.44
N ALA A 131 -5.46 -6.04 -14.64
CA ALA A 131 -5.86 -6.20 -13.25
C ALA A 131 -7.22 -6.91 -13.12
N HIS A 132 -7.50 -7.41 -11.92
CA HIS A 132 -8.75 -8.11 -11.62
C HIS A 132 -9.98 -7.19 -11.74
N GLY A 133 -11.14 -7.77 -12.08
CA GLY A 133 -12.39 -7.02 -12.26
C GLY A 133 -12.84 -6.24 -11.03
N SER A 134 -12.52 -6.71 -9.81
CA SER A 134 -12.79 -5.95 -8.57
C SER A 134 -12.05 -4.61 -8.53
N PHE A 135 -10.81 -4.56 -9.02
CA PHE A 135 -10.06 -3.32 -9.10
C PHE A 135 -10.66 -2.39 -10.17
N HIS A 136 -11.09 -2.93 -11.31
CA HIS A 136 -11.78 -2.13 -12.34
C HIS A 136 -13.10 -1.53 -11.83
N ILE A 137 -13.87 -2.30 -11.07
CA ILE A 137 -15.08 -1.81 -10.40
C ILE A 137 -14.71 -0.68 -9.43
N GLY A 138 -13.69 -0.89 -8.60
CA GLY A 138 -13.17 0.12 -7.68
C GLY A 138 -12.76 1.41 -8.39
N LEU A 139 -12.00 1.31 -9.49
CA LEU A 139 -11.63 2.45 -10.33
C LEU A 139 -12.85 3.15 -10.92
N GLY A 140 -13.84 2.40 -11.43
CA GLY A 140 -15.06 2.97 -12.01
C GLY A 140 -15.93 3.71 -11.00
N GLN A 141 -15.86 3.32 -9.73
CA GLN A 141 -16.52 4.00 -8.62
C GLN A 141 -15.64 5.15 -8.03
N GLY A 142 -14.36 5.25 -8.44
CA GLY A 142 -13.38 6.26 -7.99
C GLY A 142 -12.51 5.85 -6.78
N ILE A 143 -11.23 6.22 -6.77
CA ILE A 143 -10.34 5.97 -5.62
C ILE A 143 -10.51 7.09 -4.59
N ASP A 144 -10.79 6.74 -3.33
CA ASP A 144 -10.98 7.74 -2.28
C ASP A 144 -9.63 8.29 -1.80
N VAL A 145 -8.64 7.42 -1.60
CA VAL A 145 -7.32 7.85 -1.14
C VAL A 145 -6.21 7.10 -1.86
N LEU A 146 -5.22 7.84 -2.35
CA LEU A 146 -3.99 7.31 -2.90
C LEU A 146 -2.85 7.48 -1.87
N TYR A 147 -2.14 6.40 -1.57
CA TYR A 147 -0.93 6.42 -0.76
C TYR A 147 0.29 6.17 -1.65
N ILE A 148 1.33 6.98 -1.46
CA ILE A 148 2.56 6.92 -2.25
C ILE A 148 3.75 6.80 -1.31
N ASP A 149 4.66 5.90 -1.65
CA ASP A 149 5.99 5.87 -1.05
C ASP A 149 6.74 7.15 -1.46
N GLU A 150 7.02 8.04 -0.51
CA GLU A 150 7.72 9.31 -0.77
C GLU A 150 9.12 9.09 -1.36
N ASP A 151 9.74 7.93 -1.14
CA ASP A 151 11.04 7.59 -1.73
C ASP A 151 10.95 7.42 -3.27
N LEU A 152 9.74 7.35 -3.83
CA LEU A 152 9.50 7.38 -5.29
C LEU A 152 9.57 8.79 -5.89
N LEU A 153 9.60 9.82 -5.04
CA LEU A 153 9.62 11.22 -5.43
C LEU A 153 11.07 11.70 -5.40
N SER A 154 11.62 12.05 -6.56
CA SER A 154 12.87 12.81 -6.58
C SER A 154 12.58 14.26 -6.15
N GLU A 155 13.55 14.90 -5.48
CA GLU A 155 13.36 16.27 -4.97
C GLU A 155 13.14 17.31 -6.09
N THR A 156 13.51 16.99 -7.33
CA THR A 156 13.64 17.98 -8.42
C THR A 156 12.86 17.67 -9.69
N ASP A 157 12.49 16.41 -9.96
CA ASP A 157 11.90 16.03 -11.25
C ASP A 157 10.49 15.47 -11.13
N LEU A 158 9.66 15.77 -12.13
CA LEU A 158 8.35 15.19 -12.29
C LEU A 158 8.48 13.67 -12.54
N ASN A 159 7.84 12.86 -11.71
CA ASN A 159 7.69 11.43 -11.99
C ASN A 159 6.52 11.24 -12.97
N GLU A 160 6.83 11.09 -14.27
CA GLU A 160 5.83 11.04 -15.35
C GLU A 160 4.86 9.86 -15.24
N ASP A 161 5.35 8.71 -14.77
CA ASP A 161 4.52 7.50 -14.59
C ASP A 161 3.51 7.69 -13.47
N LEU A 162 3.98 8.24 -12.35
CA LEU A 162 3.12 8.55 -11.22
C LEU A 162 2.12 9.64 -11.59
N TYR A 163 2.59 10.69 -12.28
CA TYR A 163 1.71 11.75 -12.81
C TYR A 163 0.61 11.15 -13.68
N SER A 164 0.97 10.29 -14.63
CA SER A 164 0.03 9.64 -15.54
C SER A 164 -0.98 8.78 -14.79
N LEU A 165 -0.52 7.98 -13.82
CA LEU A 165 -1.40 7.16 -12.99
C LEU A 165 -2.39 8.01 -12.19
N VAL A 166 -1.90 9.03 -11.47
CA VAL A 166 -2.73 9.89 -10.62
C VAL A 166 -3.71 10.68 -11.48
N HIS A 167 -3.27 11.19 -12.62
CA HIS A 167 -4.12 11.92 -13.57
C HIS A 167 -5.24 11.05 -14.14
N LEU A 168 -5.00 9.75 -14.34
CA LEU A 168 -6.00 8.80 -14.81
C LEU A 168 -7.01 8.43 -13.72
N ILE A 169 -6.55 8.12 -12.50
CA ILE A 169 -7.43 7.62 -11.44
C ILE A 169 -8.11 8.74 -10.64
N LYS A 170 -7.55 9.95 -10.65
CA LYS A 170 -8.04 11.17 -9.97
C LYS A 170 -8.55 10.91 -8.55
N PRO A 171 -7.66 10.55 -7.61
CA PRO A 171 -8.09 10.20 -6.26
C PRO A 171 -8.61 11.44 -5.52
N LYS A 172 -9.51 11.29 -4.54
CA LYS A 172 -10.00 12.43 -3.74
C LYS A 172 -8.92 13.01 -2.83
N PHE A 173 -8.12 12.12 -2.22
CA PHE A 173 -7.01 12.49 -1.35
C PHE A 173 -5.74 11.77 -1.75
N ILE A 174 -4.60 12.40 -1.47
CA ILE A 174 -3.27 11.83 -1.72
C ILE A 174 -2.44 12.05 -0.46
N TYR A 175 -1.85 10.98 0.07
CA TYR A 175 -0.99 11.02 1.26
C TYR A 175 0.30 10.24 1.03
N GLY A 176 1.36 10.64 1.73
CA GLY A 176 2.60 9.90 1.80
C GLY A 176 2.52 8.74 2.79
N LEU A 177 3.24 7.65 2.53
CA LEU A 177 3.29 6.48 3.41
C LEU A 177 4.06 6.71 4.71
N ARG A 178 4.86 7.77 4.80
CA ARG A 178 5.62 8.22 5.98
C ARG A 178 5.10 9.55 6.54
N GLN A 179 3.95 10.04 6.06
CA GLN A 179 3.38 11.35 6.41
C GLN A 179 4.30 12.53 6.03
N GLY A 180 5.18 12.34 5.04
CA GLY A 180 6.01 13.42 4.51
C GLY A 180 5.22 14.40 3.65
N ASP A 181 5.81 15.57 3.41
CA ASP A 181 5.26 16.55 2.48
C ASP A 181 5.28 16.00 1.05
N LEU A 182 4.18 16.19 0.33
CA LEU A 182 4.06 15.81 -1.07
C LEU A 182 4.22 17.04 -1.98
N PRO A 183 4.84 16.88 -3.16
CA PRO A 183 5.04 17.99 -4.08
C PRO A 183 3.70 18.50 -4.61
N LYS A 184 3.63 19.82 -4.79
CA LYS A 184 2.39 20.51 -5.20
C LYS A 184 1.79 19.94 -6.49
N TRP A 185 2.63 19.60 -7.48
CA TRP A 185 2.15 19.05 -8.76
C TRP A 185 1.31 17.78 -8.57
N LEU A 186 1.62 16.97 -7.56
CA LEU A 186 0.91 15.73 -7.27
C LEU A 186 -0.42 16.02 -6.58
N LEU A 187 -0.40 16.93 -5.60
CA LEU A 187 -1.59 17.36 -4.86
C LEU A 187 -2.63 18.06 -5.75
N ASP A 188 -2.16 18.77 -6.79
CA ASP A 188 -3.03 19.45 -7.76
C ASP A 188 -3.78 18.47 -8.69
N LEU A 189 -3.43 17.17 -8.72
CA LEU A 189 -4.09 16.14 -9.52
C LEU A 189 -5.30 15.46 -8.85
N ARG A 190 -5.57 15.78 -7.58
CA ARG A 190 -6.70 15.22 -6.85
C ARG A 190 -8.04 15.62 -7.48
N GLN A 191 -9.08 14.84 -7.22
CA GLN A 191 -10.45 15.21 -7.59
C GLN A 191 -10.84 16.52 -6.88
N ILE A 192 -11.27 17.51 -7.67
CA ILE A 192 -11.82 18.80 -7.20
C ILE A 192 -13.33 18.67 -7.06
#